data_AF-A0A0N5BJW7-F1
#
_entry.id   AF-A0A0N5BJW7-F1
#
_cell.length_a   1.000
_cell.length_b   1.000
_cell.length_c   1.000
_cell.angle_alpha   90.00
_cell.angle_beta   90.00
_cell.angle_gamma   90.00
#
_symmetry.space_group_name_H-M   'P 1'
#
loop_
_entity.id
_entity.type
_entity.pdbx_description
1 polymer ?
#
loop_
_entity_poly.entity_id
_entity_poly.type
_entity_poly.pdbx_seq_one_letter_code
_entity_poly.pdbx_strand_id
1 'polypeptide(L)'
;MNLSFLIVLLSVLCILPNLGESKKKKPSQYEHKIPPYPTKPSRVMYYVGNELGPEITRKIDTLLTTLTIETCLYFERQNSKKYPLVIAKNNRDFLFFIGLALGLVPEITRNDSRQYVEVFSNHISKSKLKYYQEKKYESKVLGNTSFDFYSKMIPSSTFGSKNKKKTYRLKADLSEYYEKSIDLPDTFSFNDIKRLWYYYCNKCEDKPNNCQHGGYCKDSSCDKCKCPLPFIGDKCEKMLFYKECHNMQHFTAYPHINYNTILGNHRDCYYSVKSKNGKKVQFEIFNLTLSRKNDCYGGVGLEVKYREDKGAEGLLLCDNYTNIRFPPSSEIYLNFAGDGIDKIRFSYIEAK
;
A
#
# COMPACT_ATOMS: atom_id res chain seq x y z
N MET A 1 15.59 -16.45 -19.54
CA MET A 1 15.34 -17.43 -18.46
C MET A 1 13.89 -17.22 -17.99
N ASN A 2 12.99 -18.10 -18.40
CA ASN A 2 11.55 -17.97 -18.14
C ASN A 2 11.26 -18.19 -16.64
N LEU A 3 10.76 -17.14 -15.97
CA LEU A 3 10.38 -17.19 -14.55
C LEU A 3 9.03 -17.93 -14.43
N SER A 4 9.13 -19.24 -14.28
CA SER A 4 8.01 -20.17 -14.17
C SER A 4 7.10 -19.85 -12.98
N PHE A 5 5.80 -19.95 -13.22
CA PHE A 5 4.66 -19.88 -12.31
C PHE A 5 4.97 -20.12 -10.83
N LEU A 6 4.80 -19.09 -10.00
CA LEU A 6 4.81 -19.19 -8.55
C LEU A 6 3.46 -19.74 -8.07
N ILE A 7 3.28 -21.07 -8.09
CA ILE A 7 2.16 -21.75 -7.42
C ILE A 7 2.50 -21.77 -5.93
N VAL A 8 2.08 -20.76 -5.17
CA VAL A 8 2.25 -20.79 -3.70
C VAL A 8 1.09 -21.56 -3.08
N LEU A 9 1.38 -22.75 -2.54
CA LEU A 9 0.49 -23.61 -1.75
C LEU A 9 0.56 -23.18 -0.28
N LEU A 10 -0.29 -22.25 0.11
CA LEU A 10 -0.42 -21.85 1.51
C LEU A 10 -1.80 -22.17 2.06
N SER A 11 -1.84 -22.92 3.15
CA SER A 11 -3.01 -23.02 4.01
C SER A 11 -2.74 -22.22 5.27
N VAL A 12 -3.19 -20.95 5.29
CA VAL A 12 -3.19 -20.07 6.46
C VAL A 12 -4.60 -20.03 7.02
N LEU A 13 -4.78 -20.28 8.32
CA LEU A 13 -6.06 -20.07 9.02
C LEU A 13 -5.84 -19.46 10.41
N CYS A 14 -6.74 -18.63 10.91
CA CYS A 14 -8.16 -18.41 10.62
C CYS A 14 -8.31 -17.44 9.41
N ILE A 15 -9.22 -17.49 8.43
CA ILE A 15 -10.66 -17.76 8.44
C ILE A 15 -11.22 -18.17 7.05
N LEU A 16 -11.97 -19.27 6.93
CA LEU A 16 -13.10 -19.40 5.97
C LEU A 16 -14.10 -20.49 6.44
N PRO A 17 -15.23 -20.16 7.11
CA PRO A 17 -16.30 -21.15 7.32
C PRO A 17 -17.13 -21.41 6.05
N ASN A 18 -17.01 -20.60 4.99
CA ASN A 18 -17.89 -20.72 3.82
C ASN A 18 -17.11 -20.76 2.49
N LEU A 19 -16.47 -21.90 2.24
CA LEU A 19 -16.22 -22.39 0.88
C LEU A 19 -17.21 -23.49 0.46
N GLY A 20 -18.15 -23.86 1.34
CA GLY A 20 -19.29 -24.71 1.01
C GLY A 20 -20.41 -23.90 0.34
N GLU A 21 -20.99 -24.48 -0.71
CA GLU A 21 -22.13 -23.97 -1.45
C GLU A 21 -23.28 -23.55 -0.52
N SER A 22 -23.85 -22.36 -0.72
CA SER A 22 -25.26 -22.16 -0.40
C SER A 22 -25.90 -21.01 -1.16
N LYS A 23 -27.21 -21.19 -1.36
CA LYS A 23 -28.11 -20.65 -2.37
C LYS A 23 -28.49 -19.18 -2.12
N LYS A 24 -28.98 -18.58 -3.22
CA LYS A 24 -29.55 -17.23 -3.38
C LYS A 24 -30.30 -16.72 -2.13
N LYS A 25 -29.97 -15.50 -1.69
CA LYS A 25 -30.91 -14.59 -1.01
C LYS A 25 -30.89 -13.21 -1.69
N LYS A 26 -32.08 -12.62 -1.84
CA LYS A 26 -32.35 -11.32 -2.46
C LYS A 26 -31.66 -10.17 -1.69
N PRO A 27 -31.37 -9.02 -2.34
CA PRO A 27 -30.78 -7.88 -1.66
C PRO A 27 -31.84 -7.14 -0.85
N SER A 28 -31.64 -7.02 0.46
CA SER A 28 -32.28 -6.01 1.31
C SER A 28 -31.20 -5.08 1.85
N GLN A 29 -31.58 -3.80 2.04
CA GLN A 29 -30.90 -2.65 2.66
C GLN A 29 -29.39 -2.76 2.96
N TYR A 30 -28.62 -1.78 2.48
CA TYR A 30 -27.16 -1.66 2.63
C TYR A 30 -26.71 -1.58 4.10
N GLU A 31 -26.67 -2.74 4.75
CA GLU A 31 -26.14 -2.97 6.08
C GLU A 31 -24.60 -2.86 6.03
N HIS A 32 -24.03 -2.18 7.04
CA HIS A 32 -22.58 -2.13 7.21
C HIS A 32 -22.06 -3.54 7.47
N LYS A 33 -21.09 -4.00 6.67
CA LYS A 33 -20.59 -5.37 6.75
C LYS A 33 -19.26 -5.42 7.49
N ILE A 34 -19.26 -6.12 8.62
CA ILE A 34 -18.03 -6.68 9.20
C ILE A 34 -17.53 -7.75 8.20
N PRO A 35 -16.22 -7.80 7.87
CA PRO A 35 -15.69 -8.83 7.01
C PRO A 35 -16.04 -10.23 7.54
N PRO A 36 -16.24 -11.25 6.68
CA PRO A 36 -16.64 -12.61 7.08
C PRO A 36 -15.52 -13.38 7.82
N TYR A 37 -14.57 -12.66 8.39
CA TYR A 37 -13.26 -13.08 8.87
C TYR A 37 -13.17 -12.85 10.41
N PRO A 38 -13.28 -13.86 11.33
CA PRO A 38 -12.80 -13.88 12.71
C PRO A 38 -11.79 -12.81 13.07
N THR A 39 -12.25 -11.98 13.98
CA THR A 39 -11.68 -10.67 14.26
C THR A 39 -10.57 -10.72 15.31
N LYS A 40 -10.29 -11.86 15.97
CA LYS A 40 -9.32 -11.94 17.09
C LYS A 40 -8.68 -13.32 17.37
N PRO A 41 -7.93 -13.96 16.45
CA PRO A 41 -7.10 -15.11 16.83
C PRO A 41 -5.84 -14.63 17.57
N SER A 42 -5.53 -15.21 18.74
CA SER A 42 -4.25 -14.98 19.43
C SER A 42 -3.07 -15.67 18.74
N ARG A 43 -3.35 -16.72 17.96
CA ARG A 43 -2.38 -17.42 17.08
C ARG A 43 -3.04 -17.79 15.76
N VAL A 44 -2.31 -17.60 14.68
CA VAL A 44 -2.68 -17.97 13.32
C VAL A 44 -1.86 -19.19 12.93
N MET A 45 -2.54 -20.31 12.68
CA MET A 45 -1.90 -21.56 12.30
C MET A 45 -1.68 -21.57 10.78
N TYR A 46 -0.50 -21.94 10.33
CA TYR A 46 -0.24 -22.06 8.89
C TYR A 46 0.52 -23.33 8.54
N TYR A 47 0.33 -23.83 7.33
CA TYR A 47 1.07 -24.94 6.76
C TYR A 47 1.59 -24.55 5.38
N VAL A 48 2.87 -24.88 5.14
CA VAL A 48 3.58 -24.68 3.88
C VAL A 48 3.76 -26.04 3.25
N GLY A 49 3.29 -26.22 2.01
CA GLY A 49 3.45 -27.46 1.28
C GLY A 49 4.92 -27.78 0.98
N ASN A 50 5.33 -29.04 1.14
CA ASN A 50 6.70 -29.47 0.90
C ASN A 50 7.13 -29.25 -0.57
N GLU A 51 6.17 -29.29 -1.48
CA GLU A 51 6.32 -29.07 -2.92
C GLU A 51 6.76 -27.65 -3.31
N LEU A 52 6.70 -26.67 -2.40
CA LEU A 52 7.12 -25.29 -2.68
C LEU A 52 8.62 -25.06 -2.66
N GLY A 53 9.37 -26.02 -2.12
CA GLY A 53 10.82 -25.90 -1.97
C GLY A 53 11.24 -24.87 -0.92
N PRO A 54 12.54 -24.84 -0.60
CA PRO A 54 13.06 -24.08 0.54
C PRO A 54 13.02 -22.56 0.34
N GLU A 55 13.19 -22.06 -0.89
CA GLU A 55 13.24 -20.62 -1.15
C GLU A 55 11.89 -19.94 -0.90
N ILE A 56 10.81 -20.51 -1.45
CA ILE A 56 9.44 -19.98 -1.25
C ILE A 56 9.06 -20.12 0.22
N THR A 57 9.38 -21.25 0.84
CA THR A 57 9.17 -21.50 2.27
C THR A 57 9.82 -20.40 3.13
N ARG A 58 11.08 -20.06 2.86
CA ARG A 58 11.80 -18.98 3.57
C ARG A 58 11.14 -17.61 3.35
N LYS A 59 10.68 -17.31 2.14
CA LYS A 59 9.98 -16.05 1.83
C LYS A 59 8.69 -15.92 2.65
N ILE A 60 7.92 -17.00 2.75
CA ILE A 60 6.71 -17.07 3.57
C ILE A 60 7.05 -16.84 5.04
N ASP A 61 8.05 -17.55 5.58
CA ASP A 61 8.43 -17.43 6.99
C ASP A 61 8.89 -16.02 7.34
N THR A 62 9.66 -15.41 6.43
CA THR A 62 10.12 -14.02 6.58
C THR A 62 8.92 -13.07 6.62
N LEU A 63 7.97 -13.20 5.69
CA LEU A 63 6.75 -12.38 5.67
C LEU A 63 5.95 -12.51 6.97
N LEU A 64 5.70 -13.74 7.44
CA LEU A 64 4.92 -13.97 8.66
C LEU A 64 5.66 -13.49 9.91
N THR A 65 6.99 -13.57 9.92
CA THR A 65 7.83 -13.01 10.97
C THR A 65 7.73 -11.48 10.98
N THR A 66 7.81 -10.82 9.83
CA THR A 66 7.61 -9.37 9.72
C THR A 66 6.23 -8.96 10.23
N LEU A 67 5.17 -9.69 9.87
CA LEU A 67 3.82 -9.43 10.40
C LEU A 67 3.75 -9.62 11.93
N THR A 68 4.50 -10.55 12.51
CA THR A 68 4.60 -10.73 13.97
C THR A 68 5.27 -9.54 14.65
N ILE A 69 6.23 -8.90 13.99
CA ILE A 69 6.94 -7.71 14.53
C ILE A 69 6.07 -6.46 14.42
N GLU A 70 5.33 -6.32 13.32
CA GLU A 70 4.57 -5.11 12.99
C GLU A 70 3.13 -5.14 13.53
N THR A 71 2.64 -6.30 13.98
CA THR A 71 1.30 -6.51 14.50
C THR A 71 1.32 -7.38 15.77
N CYS A 72 0.14 -7.73 16.30
CA CYS A 72 -0.02 -8.53 17.51
C CYS A 72 -0.44 -9.97 17.17
N LEU A 73 -0.24 -10.35 15.92
CA LEU A 73 -0.48 -11.69 15.41
C LEU A 73 0.75 -12.55 15.65
N TYR A 74 0.53 -13.79 16.09
CA TYR A 74 1.57 -14.81 16.18
C TYR A 74 1.26 -15.92 15.18
N PHE A 75 2.26 -16.32 14.40
CA PHE A 75 2.10 -17.37 13.38
C PHE A 75 2.80 -18.65 13.82
N GLU A 76 2.07 -19.76 13.81
CA GLU A 76 2.56 -21.07 14.24
C GLU A 76 2.48 -22.08 13.09
N ARG A 77 3.64 -22.61 12.69
CA ARG A 77 3.74 -23.58 11.60
C ARG A 77 3.20 -24.93 12.05
N GLN A 78 2.42 -25.56 11.19
CA GLN A 78 1.87 -26.90 11.38
C GLN A 78 2.58 -27.90 10.47
N ASN A 79 2.66 -29.16 10.92
CA ASN A 79 3.30 -30.25 10.17
C ASN A 79 2.35 -30.95 9.17
N SER A 80 1.04 -30.71 9.29
CA SER A 80 0.04 -31.32 8.42
C SER A 80 -0.99 -30.31 7.96
N LYS A 81 -1.42 -30.50 6.71
CA LYS A 81 -2.50 -29.74 6.10
C LYS A 81 -3.83 -30.13 6.75
N LYS A 82 -4.48 -29.19 7.42
CA LYS A 82 -5.82 -29.39 8.00
C LYS A 82 -6.94 -28.77 7.16
N TYR A 83 -6.61 -28.04 6.09
CA TYR A 83 -7.54 -27.11 5.46
C TYR A 83 -7.34 -26.92 3.94
N PRO A 84 -8.34 -26.34 3.23
CA PRO A 84 -8.28 -26.16 1.79
C PRO A 84 -7.11 -25.33 1.33
N LEU A 85 -6.62 -25.68 0.16
CA LEU A 85 -5.50 -25.01 -0.47
C LEU A 85 -5.93 -23.73 -1.17
N VAL A 86 -5.14 -22.67 -1.00
CA VAL A 86 -5.24 -21.48 -1.86
C VAL A 86 -4.10 -21.51 -2.86
N ILE A 87 -4.44 -21.36 -4.15
CA ILE A 87 -3.47 -21.26 -5.25
C ILE A 87 -3.36 -19.81 -5.66
N ALA A 88 -2.21 -19.20 -5.42
CA ALA A 88 -1.83 -17.91 -5.99
C ALA A 88 -1.11 -18.10 -7.34
N LYS A 89 -1.29 -17.16 -8.26
CA LYS A 89 -0.64 -17.19 -9.59
C LYS A 89 0.67 -16.39 -9.63
N ASN A 90 0.84 -15.46 -8.69
CA ASN A 90 1.97 -14.55 -8.57
C ASN A 90 2.07 -14.06 -7.11
N ASN A 91 3.15 -13.36 -6.78
CA ASN A 91 3.41 -12.86 -5.42
C ASN A 91 2.33 -11.87 -4.92
N ARG A 92 1.78 -11.03 -5.81
CA ARG A 92 0.73 -10.07 -5.46
C ARG A 92 -0.57 -10.77 -5.06
N ASP A 93 -1.04 -11.72 -5.87
CA ASP A 93 -2.22 -12.54 -5.55
C ASP A 93 -1.99 -13.38 -4.28
N PHE A 94 -0.74 -13.81 -4.06
CA PHE A 94 -0.35 -14.51 -2.84
C PHE A 94 -0.55 -13.63 -1.60
N LEU A 95 0.04 -12.43 -1.58
CA LEU A 95 -0.13 -11.46 -0.49
C LEU A 95 -1.60 -11.03 -0.34
N PHE A 96 -2.33 -10.87 -1.45
CA PHE A 96 -3.76 -10.58 -1.43
C PHE A 96 -4.55 -11.65 -0.67
N PHE A 97 -4.25 -12.93 -0.90
CA PHE A 97 -4.90 -14.02 -0.16
C PHE A 97 -4.51 -14.07 1.31
N ILE A 98 -3.26 -13.76 1.65
CA ILE A 98 -2.83 -13.62 3.06
C ILE A 98 -3.59 -12.48 3.72
N GLY A 99 -3.68 -11.31 3.10
CA GLY A 99 -4.41 -10.16 3.63
C GLY A 99 -5.90 -10.48 3.84
N LEU A 100 -6.53 -11.14 2.87
CA LEU A 100 -7.91 -11.63 3.01
C LEU A 100 -8.07 -12.60 4.19
N ALA A 101 -7.14 -13.53 4.36
CA ALA A 101 -7.15 -14.46 5.49
C ALA A 101 -6.98 -13.73 6.82
N LEU A 102 -6.24 -12.62 6.85
CA LEU A 102 -6.07 -11.76 8.03
C LEU A 102 -7.16 -10.68 8.16
N GLY A 103 -8.28 -10.80 7.42
CA GLY A 103 -9.42 -9.90 7.57
C GLY A 103 -9.31 -8.55 6.85
N LEU A 104 -8.22 -8.30 6.11
CA LEU A 104 -8.17 -7.15 5.20
C LEU A 104 -9.20 -7.29 4.08
N VAL A 105 -9.66 -6.15 3.60
CA VAL A 105 -10.67 -6.07 2.55
C VAL A 105 -10.05 -5.61 1.24
N PRO A 106 -10.49 -6.11 0.07
CA PRO A 106 -9.95 -5.66 -1.21
C PRO A 106 -10.14 -4.15 -1.40
N GLU A 107 -9.07 -3.44 -1.76
CA GLU A 107 -9.10 -1.98 -1.95
C GLU A 107 -10.11 -1.59 -3.04
N ILE A 108 -10.19 -2.41 -4.09
CA ILE A 108 -11.11 -2.26 -5.22
C ILE A 108 -12.59 -2.42 -4.83
N THR A 109 -12.90 -2.95 -3.64
CA THR A 109 -14.27 -3.13 -3.15
C THR A 109 -14.73 -2.04 -2.19
N ARG A 110 -13.87 -1.08 -1.85
CA ARG A 110 -14.27 0.05 -1.02
C ARG A 110 -15.32 0.91 -1.72
N ASN A 111 -16.18 1.58 -0.95
CA ASN A 111 -17.22 2.46 -1.50
C ASN A 111 -16.66 3.69 -2.24
N ASP A 112 -15.43 4.10 -1.93
CA ASP A 112 -14.70 5.17 -2.63
C ASP A 112 -13.90 4.67 -3.85
N SER A 113 -13.82 3.35 -4.08
CA SER A 113 -12.95 2.76 -5.12
C SER A 113 -13.34 3.17 -6.54
N ARG A 114 -14.61 3.53 -6.78
CA ARG A 114 -15.09 4.00 -8.10
C ARG A 114 -14.41 5.28 -8.59
N GLN A 115 -13.76 6.04 -7.71
CA GLN A 115 -12.97 7.21 -8.09
C GLN A 115 -11.61 6.79 -8.67
N TYR A 116 -11.09 5.63 -8.27
CA TYR A 116 -9.71 5.21 -8.56
C TYR A 116 -9.63 4.04 -9.53
N VAL A 117 -10.69 3.22 -9.62
CA VAL A 117 -10.69 1.94 -10.32
C VAL A 117 -11.94 1.79 -11.19
N GLU A 118 -11.76 1.23 -12.37
CA GLU A 118 -12.85 0.75 -13.23
C GLU A 118 -12.76 -0.77 -13.36
N VAL A 119 -13.86 -1.47 -13.08
CA VAL A 119 -13.94 -2.93 -13.11
C VAL A 119 -14.64 -3.42 -14.38
N PHE A 120 -14.02 -4.37 -15.08
CA PHE A 120 -14.54 -5.01 -16.28
C PHE A 120 -15.23 -6.34 -15.95
N SER A 121 -16.45 -6.27 -15.39
CA SER A 121 -17.15 -7.45 -14.87
C SER A 121 -17.35 -8.59 -15.89
N ASN A 122 -17.48 -8.26 -17.17
CA ASN A 122 -17.58 -9.23 -18.28
C ASN A 122 -16.32 -10.12 -18.41
N HIS A 123 -15.14 -9.60 -18.06
CA HIS A 123 -13.87 -10.32 -18.09
C HIS A 123 -13.66 -11.26 -16.89
N ILE A 124 -14.49 -11.14 -15.84
CA ILE A 124 -14.32 -11.82 -14.56
C ILE A 124 -15.15 -13.11 -14.53
N SER A 125 -14.53 -14.20 -14.06
CA SER A 125 -15.22 -15.46 -13.82
C SER A 125 -16.27 -15.33 -12.70
N LYS A 126 -17.41 -16.01 -12.86
CA LYS A 126 -18.56 -15.87 -11.95
C LYS A 126 -18.21 -16.13 -10.48
N SER A 127 -17.34 -17.10 -10.21
CA SER A 127 -16.88 -17.45 -8.85
C SER A 127 -15.98 -16.39 -8.20
N LYS A 128 -15.42 -15.46 -8.98
CA LYS A 128 -14.50 -14.42 -8.52
C LYS A 128 -15.15 -13.04 -8.40
N LEU A 129 -16.36 -12.84 -8.92
CA LEU A 129 -17.09 -11.57 -8.82
C LEU A 129 -17.22 -11.05 -7.38
N LYS A 130 -17.29 -11.94 -6.37
CA LYS A 130 -17.36 -11.57 -4.95
C LYS A 130 -16.18 -10.72 -4.44
N TYR A 131 -15.03 -10.76 -5.11
CA TYR A 131 -13.84 -9.96 -4.78
C TYR A 131 -13.82 -8.58 -5.45
N TYR A 132 -14.81 -8.28 -6.29
CA TYR A 132 -14.95 -7.03 -7.04
C TYR A 132 -16.23 -6.26 -6.68
N GLN A 133 -17.12 -6.89 -5.93
CA GLN A 133 -18.37 -6.27 -5.50
C GLN A 133 -18.07 -5.20 -4.45
N GLU A 134 -18.41 -3.96 -4.78
CA GLU A 134 -18.34 -2.83 -3.85
C GLU A 134 -19.15 -3.10 -2.58
N LYS A 135 -18.59 -2.67 -1.46
CA LYS A 135 -19.20 -2.80 -0.13
C LYS A 135 -18.97 -1.52 0.66
N LYS A 136 -19.91 -1.25 1.57
CA LYS A 136 -19.75 -0.22 2.59
C LYS A 136 -19.07 -0.85 3.80
N TYR A 137 -17.84 -0.42 4.06
CA TYR A 137 -17.06 -0.86 5.20
C TYR A 137 -17.17 0.17 6.33
N GLU A 138 -17.02 -0.28 7.57
CA GLU A 138 -16.89 0.60 8.72
C GLU A 138 -15.52 1.30 8.72
N SER A 139 -15.42 2.47 9.35
CA SER A 139 -14.16 3.22 9.43
C SER A 139 -13.05 2.41 10.13
N LYS A 140 -13.40 1.62 11.14
CA LYS A 140 -12.48 0.71 11.85
C LYS A 140 -11.88 -0.34 10.91
N VAL A 141 -12.71 -0.91 10.03
CA VAL A 141 -12.28 -1.89 9.00
C VAL A 141 -11.26 -1.29 8.03
N LEU A 142 -11.47 -0.02 7.68
CA LEU A 142 -10.62 0.71 6.76
C LEU A 142 -9.42 1.39 7.45
N GLY A 143 -9.31 1.31 8.78
CA GLY A 143 -8.25 1.96 9.56
C GLY A 143 -8.20 3.49 9.38
N ASN A 144 -9.32 4.10 9.02
CA ASN A 144 -9.42 5.50 8.57
C ASN A 144 -8.38 5.88 7.50
N THR A 145 -8.04 4.95 6.60
CA THR A 145 -7.12 5.24 5.50
C THR A 145 -7.86 5.64 4.24
N SER A 146 -7.19 6.42 3.39
CA SER A 146 -7.60 6.63 2.00
C SER A 146 -7.36 5.36 1.16
N PHE A 147 -7.82 5.38 -0.10
CA PHE A 147 -7.49 4.35 -1.08
C PHE A 147 -5.96 4.28 -1.28
N ASP A 148 -5.33 3.12 -1.19
CA ASP A 148 -3.88 2.95 -1.38
C ASP A 148 -3.57 2.15 -2.65
N PHE A 149 -2.94 2.81 -3.64
CA PHE A 149 -2.61 2.22 -4.94
C PHE A 149 -1.58 1.09 -4.87
N TYR A 150 -0.77 1.05 -3.81
CA TYR A 150 0.27 0.03 -3.64
C TYR A 150 -0.08 -1.04 -2.61
N SER A 151 -1.24 -0.90 -1.95
CA SER A 151 -1.80 -1.92 -1.07
C SER A 151 -1.84 -3.28 -1.76
N LYS A 152 -1.47 -4.31 -1.01
CA LYS A 152 -1.60 -5.72 -1.46
C LYS A 152 -3.03 -6.21 -1.46
N MET A 153 -3.97 -5.36 -1.03
CA MET A 153 -5.40 -5.55 -1.18
C MET A 153 -5.93 -5.10 -2.54
N ILE A 154 -5.08 -4.60 -3.44
CA ILE A 154 -5.34 -4.58 -4.88
C ILE A 154 -4.76 -5.87 -5.47
N PRO A 155 -5.59 -6.82 -5.96
CA PRO A 155 -5.09 -8.06 -6.54
C PRO A 155 -4.37 -7.78 -7.87
N SER A 156 -3.80 -8.79 -8.53
CA SER A 156 -3.24 -8.58 -9.88
C SER A 156 -4.33 -8.15 -10.87
N SER A 157 -3.95 -7.39 -11.90
CA SER A 157 -4.88 -6.86 -12.90
C SER A 157 -5.65 -7.93 -13.69
N THR A 158 -5.22 -9.20 -13.61
CA THR A 158 -5.86 -10.34 -14.27
C THR A 158 -6.49 -11.33 -13.26
N PHE A 159 -6.58 -10.95 -11.99
CA PHE A 159 -7.13 -11.79 -10.94
C PHE A 159 -8.56 -12.24 -11.30
N GLY A 160 -8.80 -13.55 -11.28
CA GLY A 160 -10.09 -14.13 -11.63
C GLY A 160 -10.54 -13.96 -13.08
N SER A 161 -9.65 -13.51 -13.97
CA SER A 161 -9.92 -13.34 -15.41
C SER A 161 -10.28 -14.65 -16.11
N LYS A 162 -11.25 -14.60 -17.02
CA LYS A 162 -11.64 -15.75 -17.88
C LYS A 162 -10.55 -16.08 -18.92
N ASN A 163 -10.00 -15.05 -19.58
CA ASN A 163 -9.13 -15.20 -20.75
C ASN A 163 -7.84 -14.38 -20.62
N LYS A 164 -7.28 -14.27 -19.41
CA LYS A 164 -6.11 -13.43 -19.08
C LYS A 164 -6.26 -11.93 -19.40
N LYS A 165 -7.46 -11.46 -19.76
CA LYS A 165 -7.79 -10.05 -19.94
C LYS A 165 -7.71 -9.31 -18.60
N LYS A 166 -7.35 -8.02 -18.63
CA LYS A 166 -7.46 -7.13 -17.46
C LYS A 166 -8.90 -7.17 -16.93
N THR A 167 -9.06 -7.36 -15.62
CA THR A 167 -10.34 -7.38 -14.91
C THR A 167 -10.68 -6.03 -14.30
N TYR A 168 -9.71 -5.14 -14.19
CA TYR A 168 -9.88 -3.74 -13.86
C TYR A 168 -8.75 -2.89 -14.48
N ARG A 169 -8.92 -1.57 -14.46
CA ARG A 169 -7.85 -0.58 -14.70
C ARG A 169 -7.89 0.52 -13.65
N LEU A 170 -6.78 1.21 -13.46
CA LEU A 170 -6.75 2.43 -12.66
C LEU A 170 -7.24 3.61 -13.52
N LYS A 171 -7.91 4.59 -12.92
CA LYS A 171 -8.47 5.76 -13.64
C LYS A 171 -8.38 7.08 -12.88
N ALA A 172 -7.52 7.16 -11.88
CA ALA A 172 -7.25 8.38 -11.14
C ALA A 172 -6.26 9.29 -11.87
N ASP A 173 -6.08 10.53 -11.39
CA ASP A 173 -4.93 11.35 -11.79
C ASP A 173 -3.64 10.55 -11.60
N LEU A 174 -2.73 10.65 -12.57
CA LEU A 174 -1.45 9.94 -12.58
C LEU A 174 -1.57 8.39 -12.65
N SER A 175 -2.75 7.84 -13.00
CA SER A 175 -2.98 6.37 -13.05
C SER A 175 -1.98 5.63 -13.94
N GLU A 176 -1.54 6.24 -15.03
CA GLU A 176 -0.55 5.65 -15.94
C GLU A 176 0.81 5.39 -15.27
N TYR A 177 1.21 6.24 -14.30
CA TYR A 177 2.45 6.06 -13.54
C TYR A 177 2.28 5.03 -12.43
N TYR A 178 1.11 5.01 -11.78
CA TYR A 178 0.77 3.95 -10.83
C TYR A 178 0.73 2.58 -11.52
N GLU A 179 0.10 2.43 -12.69
CA GLU A 179 0.05 1.15 -13.41
C GLU A 179 1.43 0.61 -13.79
N LYS A 180 2.43 1.48 -14.00
CA LYS A 180 3.82 1.07 -14.30
C LYS A 180 4.58 0.55 -13.08
N SER A 181 4.21 1.00 -11.88
CA SER A 181 4.97 0.77 -10.64
C SER A 181 4.22 -0.08 -9.61
N ILE A 182 2.94 -0.35 -9.83
CA ILE A 182 2.03 -1.01 -8.88
C ILE A 182 2.56 -2.38 -8.40
N ASP A 183 3.32 -3.09 -9.24
CA ASP A 183 3.88 -4.39 -8.93
C ASP A 183 5.29 -4.36 -8.29
N LEU A 184 5.87 -3.17 -8.09
CA LEU A 184 7.21 -3.03 -7.52
C LEU A 184 7.29 -3.39 -6.02
N PRO A 185 6.41 -2.85 -5.13
CA PRO A 185 6.48 -3.26 -3.73
C PRO A 185 6.12 -4.74 -3.60
N ASP A 186 6.82 -5.48 -2.75
CA ASP A 186 6.62 -6.92 -2.56
C ASP A 186 6.18 -7.27 -1.13
N THR A 187 5.80 -6.26 -0.34
CA THR A 187 5.33 -6.36 1.04
C THR A 187 4.01 -5.61 1.25
N PHE A 188 3.35 -5.83 2.39
CA PHE A 188 2.17 -5.06 2.79
C PHE A 188 2.53 -3.58 2.96
N SER A 189 1.67 -2.67 2.48
CA SER A 189 1.92 -1.24 2.65
C SER A 189 1.77 -0.82 4.12
N PHE A 190 2.27 0.37 4.47
CA PHE A 190 2.08 0.93 5.80
C PHE A 190 0.59 0.98 6.20
N ASN A 191 -0.29 1.32 5.26
CA ASN A 191 -1.73 1.33 5.48
C ASN A 191 -2.34 -0.07 5.64
N ASP A 192 -1.83 -1.09 4.95
CA ASP A 192 -2.24 -2.48 5.17
C ASP A 192 -1.88 -2.93 6.60
N ILE A 193 -0.66 -2.65 7.05
CA ILE A 193 -0.21 -2.95 8.42
C ILE A 193 -1.02 -2.17 9.45
N LYS A 194 -1.26 -0.88 9.22
CA LYS A 194 -2.10 -0.03 10.07
C LYS A 194 -3.49 -0.62 10.26
N ARG A 195 -4.13 -1.11 9.19
CA ARG A 195 -5.45 -1.78 9.26
C ARG A 195 -5.39 -3.05 10.10
N LEU A 196 -4.38 -3.90 9.89
CA LEU A 196 -4.16 -5.10 10.72
C LEU A 196 -3.95 -4.74 12.19
N TRP A 197 -3.19 -3.68 12.46
CA TRP A 197 -2.99 -3.17 13.82
C TRP A 197 -4.32 -2.72 14.45
N TYR A 198 -5.18 -2.01 13.71
CA TYR A 198 -6.50 -1.62 14.20
C TYR A 198 -7.40 -2.81 14.54
N TYR A 199 -7.25 -3.92 13.82
CA TYR A 199 -8.00 -5.14 14.10
C TYR A 199 -7.48 -5.92 15.31
N TYR A 200 -6.16 -6.10 15.38
CA TYR A 200 -5.56 -7.09 16.26
C TYR A 200 -4.80 -6.51 17.45
N CYS A 201 -4.34 -5.26 17.35
CA CYS A 201 -3.50 -4.62 18.36
C CYS A 201 -4.15 -3.46 19.11
N ASN A 202 -5.17 -2.83 18.52
CA ASN A 202 -5.64 -1.55 19.03
C ASN A 202 -6.22 -1.67 20.44
N LYS A 203 -5.45 -1.22 21.42
CA LYS A 203 -5.85 -1.05 22.82
C LYS A 203 -6.17 0.42 23.14
N CYS A 204 -6.23 1.26 22.12
CA CYS A 204 -6.46 2.70 22.19
C CYS A 204 -7.86 3.09 21.70
N GLU A 205 -8.84 2.18 21.76
CA GLU A 205 -10.18 2.41 21.19
C GLU A 205 -10.88 3.65 21.77
N ASP A 206 -10.64 3.94 23.06
CA ASP A 206 -11.24 5.09 23.76
C ASP A 206 -10.43 6.38 23.66
N LYS A 207 -9.29 6.38 22.95
CA LYS A 207 -8.40 7.53 22.80
C LYS A 207 -8.38 8.03 21.35
N PRO A 208 -8.44 9.35 21.11
CA PRO A 208 -8.26 9.88 19.77
C PRO A 208 -6.83 9.60 19.27
N ASN A 209 -6.71 9.22 18.00
CA ASN A 209 -5.40 9.08 17.36
C ASN A 209 -4.79 10.46 17.14
N ASN A 210 -3.77 10.79 17.92
CA ASN A 210 -3.05 12.07 17.86
C ASN A 210 -1.81 12.01 16.93
N CYS A 211 -1.63 10.93 16.18
CA CYS A 211 -0.53 10.77 15.22
C CYS A 211 -0.78 11.59 13.95
N GLN A 212 0.22 12.36 13.54
CA GLN A 212 0.20 13.15 12.31
C GLN A 212 0.60 12.29 11.11
N HIS A 213 0.44 12.86 9.90
CA HIS A 213 0.89 12.28 8.63
C HIS A 213 0.47 10.82 8.43
N GLY A 214 -0.74 10.45 8.85
CA GLY A 214 -1.28 9.10 8.66
C GLY A 214 -0.74 8.04 9.63
N GLY A 215 0.07 8.41 10.63
CA GLY A 215 0.54 7.50 11.67
C GLY A 215 -0.58 6.88 12.52
N TYR A 216 -0.20 5.91 13.35
CA TYR A 216 -1.09 5.24 14.30
C TYR A 216 -0.34 4.91 15.59
N CYS A 217 -1.06 4.65 16.68
CA CYS A 217 -0.43 4.36 17.96
C CYS A 217 0.52 3.16 17.86
N LYS A 218 1.71 3.29 18.45
CA LYS A 218 2.75 2.27 18.39
C LYS A 218 2.45 1.09 19.33
N ASP A 219 1.91 1.40 20.50
CA ASP A 219 1.69 0.46 21.59
C ASP A 219 0.47 0.86 22.44
N SER A 220 0.24 0.12 23.53
CA SER A 220 -0.91 0.30 24.41
C SER A 220 -0.89 1.57 25.27
N SER A 221 0.24 2.29 25.37
CA SER A 221 0.25 3.61 26.03
C SER A 221 -0.55 4.64 25.23
N CYS A 222 -0.56 4.47 23.90
CA CYS A 222 -1.15 5.40 22.93
C CYS A 222 -0.47 6.78 22.89
N ASP A 223 0.70 6.92 23.51
CA ASP A 223 1.42 8.20 23.62
C ASP A 223 2.46 8.39 22.50
N LYS A 224 2.88 7.27 21.88
CA LYS A 224 3.83 7.25 20.77
C LYS A 224 3.20 6.67 19.52
N CYS A 225 3.68 7.13 18.37
CA CYS A 225 3.19 6.74 17.07
C CYS A 225 4.18 5.85 16.30
N LYS A 226 3.64 4.89 15.56
CA LYS A 226 4.31 4.31 14.40
C LYS A 226 4.07 5.27 13.24
N CYS A 227 5.16 5.67 12.61
CA CYS A 227 5.16 6.70 11.56
C CYS A 227 5.41 6.08 10.19
N PRO A 228 4.67 6.52 9.16
CA PRO A 228 5.05 6.22 7.79
C PRO A 228 6.34 6.96 7.46
N LEU A 229 7.18 6.37 6.61
CA LEU A 229 8.37 7.06 6.11
C LEU A 229 7.94 8.30 5.29
N PRO A 230 8.65 9.44 5.33
CA PRO A 230 9.85 9.75 6.12
C PRO A 230 9.56 10.41 7.49
N PHE A 231 8.38 10.23 8.05
CA PHE A 231 7.96 10.90 9.27
C PHE A 231 8.54 10.24 10.52
N ILE A 232 8.88 11.07 11.50
CA ILE A 232 9.44 10.68 12.80
C ILE A 232 8.93 11.61 13.90
N GLY A 233 9.33 11.34 15.15
CA GLY A 233 8.83 12.02 16.34
C GLY A 233 7.76 11.19 17.03
N ASP A 234 7.46 11.52 18.29
CA ASP A 234 6.48 10.75 19.06
C ASP A 234 5.08 10.81 18.44
N LYS A 235 4.78 11.86 17.66
CA LYS A 235 3.51 12.05 16.95
C LYS A 235 3.65 12.07 15.44
N CYS A 236 4.79 11.63 14.87
CA CYS A 236 5.08 11.72 13.45
C CYS A 236 5.06 13.16 12.90
N GLU A 237 5.38 14.13 13.74
CA GLU A 237 5.29 15.56 13.45
C GLU A 237 6.53 16.12 12.73
N LYS A 238 7.62 15.35 12.70
CA LYS A 238 8.89 15.72 12.08
C LYS A 238 9.15 14.86 10.85
N MET A 239 9.99 15.36 9.95
CA MET A 239 10.50 14.62 8.81
C MET A 239 11.96 14.24 9.08
N LEU A 240 12.39 13.07 8.62
CA LEU A 240 13.80 12.69 8.61
C LEU A 240 14.63 13.74 7.87
N PHE A 241 15.77 14.10 8.45
CA PHE A 241 16.71 15.09 7.94
C PHE A 241 18.12 14.51 7.96
N TYR A 242 18.86 14.75 6.90
CA TYR A 242 20.19 14.19 6.69
C TYR A 242 21.09 15.27 6.10
N LYS A 243 22.13 15.67 6.83
CA LYS A 243 23.04 16.76 6.43
C LYS A 243 23.73 16.49 5.09
N GLU A 244 23.91 15.21 4.76
CA GLU A 244 24.52 14.73 3.53
C GLU A 244 23.63 14.99 2.30
N CYS A 245 22.32 15.17 2.47
CA CYS A 245 21.31 15.33 1.41
C CYS A 245 21.20 16.76 0.85
N HIS A 246 22.31 17.51 0.81
CA HIS A 246 22.36 18.96 0.61
C HIS A 246 21.61 19.76 1.69
N ASN A 247 21.98 21.04 1.84
CA ASN A 247 21.47 21.88 2.93
C ASN A 247 19.97 22.22 2.82
N MET A 248 19.35 22.11 1.64
CA MET A 248 17.96 22.50 1.42
C MET A 248 17.05 21.28 1.23
N GLN A 249 16.42 20.85 2.33
CA GLN A 249 15.42 19.77 2.35
C GLN A 249 13.97 20.28 2.56
N HIS A 250 13.80 21.57 2.83
CA HIS A 250 12.50 22.21 3.03
C HIS A 250 12.30 23.35 2.04
N PHE A 251 11.31 23.22 1.16
CA PHE A 251 10.93 24.22 0.16
C PHE A 251 9.63 24.89 0.59
N THR A 252 9.62 26.23 0.59
CA THR A 252 8.41 27.02 0.86
C THR A 252 7.85 27.57 -0.44
N ALA A 253 6.59 27.25 -0.74
CA ALA A 253 5.86 27.75 -1.90
C ALA A 253 5.31 29.16 -1.66
N TYR A 254 5.43 30.01 -2.67
CA TYR A 254 4.96 31.40 -2.69
C TYR A 254 4.01 31.63 -3.89
N PRO A 255 3.30 32.79 -3.96
CA PRO A 255 2.44 33.18 -5.08
C PRO A 255 3.18 33.51 -6.40
N HIS A 256 4.33 32.91 -6.64
CA HIS A 256 5.09 32.97 -7.88
C HIS A 256 5.79 31.62 -8.09
N ILE A 257 6.01 31.26 -9.35
CA ILE A 257 6.60 29.96 -9.67
C ILE A 257 8.05 29.92 -9.19
N ASN A 258 8.39 28.84 -8.47
CA ASN A 258 9.74 28.57 -8.02
C ASN A 258 10.26 27.33 -8.75
N TYR A 259 11.56 27.30 -9.05
CA TYR A 259 12.22 26.20 -9.75
C TYR A 259 13.36 25.68 -8.89
N ASN A 260 13.49 24.36 -8.79
CA ASN A 260 14.59 23.72 -8.07
C ASN A 260 15.10 22.48 -8.78
N THR A 261 16.33 22.11 -8.45
CA THR A 261 16.99 20.89 -8.91
C THR A 261 17.57 20.18 -7.70
N ILE A 262 17.30 18.88 -7.60
CA ILE A 262 17.92 18.01 -6.60
C ILE A 262 18.73 16.96 -7.36
N LEU A 263 19.97 16.75 -6.93
CA LEU A 263 20.80 15.64 -7.36
C LEU A 263 20.55 14.46 -6.41
N GLY A 264 20.42 13.27 -6.98
CA GLY A 264 20.34 12.04 -6.22
C GLY A 264 21.62 11.85 -5.44
N ASN A 265 21.51 11.35 -4.22
CA ASN A 265 22.65 10.99 -3.39
C ASN A 265 22.73 9.46 -3.32
N HIS A 266 23.88 8.89 -2.94
CA HIS A 266 24.08 7.45 -2.72
C HIS A 266 23.29 6.88 -1.50
N ARG A 267 22.22 7.57 -1.09
CA ARG A 267 21.36 7.26 0.04
C ARG A 267 19.99 7.91 -0.14
N ASP A 268 19.02 7.43 0.63
CA ASP A 268 17.68 8.03 0.69
C ASP A 268 17.73 9.45 1.26
N CYS A 269 17.23 10.41 0.49
CA CYS A 269 17.11 11.80 0.87
C CYS A 269 15.65 12.26 0.82
N TYR A 270 15.24 12.96 1.88
CA TYR A 270 13.84 13.37 2.06
C TYR A 270 13.69 14.87 1.91
N TYR A 271 12.66 15.29 1.18
CA TYR A 271 12.39 16.71 0.92
C TYR A 271 10.92 17.00 1.15
N SER A 272 10.61 18.24 1.51
CA SER A 272 9.22 18.71 1.68
C SER A 272 8.99 19.99 0.90
N VAL A 273 7.79 20.13 0.34
CA VAL A 273 7.30 21.35 -0.32
C VAL A 273 5.96 21.71 0.30
N LYS A 274 5.89 22.89 0.93
CA LYS A 274 4.70 23.37 1.66
C LYS A 274 4.46 24.86 1.42
N SER A 275 3.21 25.33 1.51
CA SER A 275 2.91 26.77 1.62
C SER A 275 3.00 27.20 3.09
N LYS A 276 3.46 28.43 3.33
CA LYS A 276 3.46 29.04 4.67
C LYS A 276 2.06 29.31 5.22
N ASN A 277 1.09 29.55 4.33
CA ASN A 277 -0.25 30.00 4.70
C ASN A 277 -1.29 28.86 4.67
N GLY A 278 -0.85 27.60 4.64
CA GLY A 278 -1.73 26.43 4.55
C GLY A 278 -2.47 26.29 3.22
N LYS A 279 -2.15 27.12 2.22
CA LYS A 279 -2.69 26.98 0.87
C LYS A 279 -2.09 25.76 0.17
N LYS A 280 -2.84 25.21 -0.78
CA LYS A 280 -2.35 24.10 -1.59
C LYS A 280 -1.16 24.52 -2.44
N VAL A 281 -0.31 23.57 -2.77
CA VAL A 281 0.85 23.69 -3.65
C VAL A 281 0.52 22.99 -4.96
N GLN A 282 0.68 23.71 -6.07
CA GLN A 282 0.76 23.10 -7.39
C GLN A 282 2.23 22.74 -7.66
N PHE A 283 2.50 21.45 -7.88
CA PHE A 283 3.84 20.90 -8.09
C PHE A 283 3.93 20.19 -9.44
N GLU A 284 5.07 20.34 -10.10
CA GLU A 284 5.32 19.76 -11.42
C GLU A 284 6.78 19.33 -11.55
N ILE A 285 6.99 18.11 -12.05
CA ILE A 285 8.31 17.60 -12.42
C ILE A 285 8.52 17.87 -13.91
N PHE A 286 9.47 18.73 -14.25
CA PHE A 286 9.86 18.97 -15.64
C PHE A 286 10.67 17.82 -16.20
N ASN A 287 11.59 17.31 -15.38
CA ASN A 287 12.49 16.26 -15.78
C ASN A 287 12.94 15.45 -14.56
N LEU A 288 12.73 14.14 -14.63
CA LEU A 288 13.37 13.15 -13.78
C LEU A 288 14.32 12.34 -14.65
N THR A 289 15.58 12.30 -14.26
CA THR A 289 16.63 11.50 -14.90
C THR A 289 17.18 10.53 -13.88
N LEU A 290 17.05 9.24 -14.17
CA LEU A 290 17.58 8.13 -13.40
C LEU A 290 18.61 7.37 -14.26
N SER A 291 19.69 6.94 -13.64
CA SER A 291 20.76 6.13 -14.22
C SER A 291 20.27 4.71 -14.48
N ARG A 292 19.46 4.19 -13.54
CA ARG A 292 18.81 2.88 -13.61
C ARG A 292 17.36 3.06 -14.01
N LYS A 293 17.05 2.70 -15.25
CA LYS A 293 15.69 2.75 -15.79
C LYS A 293 14.96 1.45 -15.53
N ASN A 294 13.67 1.55 -15.17
CA ASN A 294 12.80 0.42 -14.88
C ASN A 294 13.30 -0.48 -13.74
N ASP A 295 14.15 0.08 -12.87
CA ASP A 295 14.74 -0.65 -11.76
C ASP A 295 14.73 0.22 -10.51
N CYS A 296 13.63 0.12 -9.77
CA CYS A 296 13.54 0.62 -8.40
C CYS A 296 14.00 -0.39 -7.35
N TYR A 297 14.53 -1.57 -7.77
CA TYR A 297 15.05 -2.52 -6.81
C TYR A 297 16.35 -1.99 -6.21
N GLY A 298 16.44 -2.05 -4.87
CA GLY A 298 17.58 -1.52 -4.14
C GLY A 298 17.51 -0.03 -3.82
N GLY A 299 16.33 0.60 -3.96
CA GLY A 299 16.05 1.94 -3.44
C GLY A 299 16.22 3.09 -4.44
N VAL A 300 16.81 2.85 -5.62
CA VAL A 300 16.99 3.90 -6.63
C VAL A 300 15.64 4.34 -7.21
N GLY A 301 15.30 5.62 -7.13
CA GLY A 301 14.06 6.15 -7.67
C GLY A 301 13.49 7.30 -6.84
N LEU A 302 12.35 7.82 -7.29
CA LEU A 302 11.65 8.92 -6.63
C LEU A 302 10.26 8.48 -6.18
N GLU A 303 9.99 8.58 -4.89
CA GLU A 303 8.63 8.54 -4.35
C GLU A 303 8.12 9.96 -4.15
N VAL A 304 6.90 10.25 -4.64
CA VAL A 304 6.20 11.52 -4.41
C VAL A 304 4.95 11.27 -3.57
N LYS A 305 4.98 11.64 -2.29
CA LYS A 305 3.82 11.64 -1.39
C LYS A 305 3.08 12.98 -1.47
N TYR A 306 2.20 13.10 -2.46
CA TYR A 306 1.35 14.29 -2.67
C TYR A 306 -0.06 14.13 -2.11
N ARG A 307 -0.54 12.93 -1.80
CA ARG A 307 -1.92 12.71 -1.35
C ARG A 307 -2.07 13.09 0.12
N GLU A 308 -3.27 13.46 0.56
CA GLU A 308 -3.52 13.93 1.94
C GLU A 308 -3.12 12.88 2.99
N ASP A 309 -3.53 11.63 2.78
CA ASP A 309 -3.12 10.50 3.63
C ASP A 309 -1.67 10.10 3.33
N LYS A 310 -0.75 10.59 4.17
CA LYS A 310 0.69 10.28 4.07
C LYS A 310 1.05 8.87 4.59
N GLY A 311 0.09 8.13 5.14
CA GLY A 311 0.23 6.71 5.46
C GLY A 311 0.12 5.82 4.22
N ALA A 312 -0.53 6.30 3.15
CA ALA A 312 -0.49 5.63 1.85
C ALA A 312 0.89 5.80 1.21
N GLU A 313 1.30 4.79 0.44
CA GLU A 313 2.53 4.88 -0.34
C GLU A 313 2.40 5.98 -1.41
N GLY A 314 3.46 6.75 -1.59
CA GLY A 314 3.54 7.82 -2.59
C GLY A 314 3.71 7.25 -3.99
N LEU A 315 3.53 8.09 -5.01
CA LEU A 315 3.74 7.65 -6.39
C LEU A 315 5.23 7.32 -6.62
N LEU A 316 5.52 6.07 -6.96
CA LEU A 316 6.87 5.58 -7.26
C LEU A 316 7.20 5.81 -8.74
N LEU A 317 8.23 6.61 -9.01
CA LEU A 317 8.74 6.96 -10.32
C LEU A 317 10.13 6.34 -10.51
N CYS A 318 10.17 5.29 -11.34
CA CYS A 318 11.32 4.39 -11.53
C CYS A 318 11.90 4.41 -12.95
N ASP A 319 11.57 5.45 -13.72
CA ASP A 319 12.07 5.65 -15.08
C ASP A 319 12.27 7.15 -15.29
N ASN A 320 12.80 7.51 -16.46
CA ASN A 320 12.91 8.89 -16.87
C ASN A 320 11.54 9.43 -17.25
N TYR A 321 11.21 10.59 -16.68
CA TYR A 321 9.95 11.25 -16.95
C TYR A 321 10.15 12.72 -17.26
N THR A 322 9.21 13.27 -18.01
CA THR A 322 9.12 14.71 -18.28
C THR A 322 7.69 15.17 -18.08
N ASN A 323 7.54 16.42 -17.64
CA ASN A 323 6.26 17.13 -17.54
C ASN A 323 5.16 16.37 -16.76
N ILE A 324 5.50 15.85 -15.56
CA ILE A 324 4.49 15.27 -14.67
C ILE A 324 3.91 16.38 -13.80
N ARG A 325 2.63 16.67 -13.99
CA ARG A 325 1.89 17.65 -13.18
C ARG A 325 1.03 16.94 -12.13
N PHE A 326 1.23 17.30 -10.87
CA PHE A 326 0.50 16.70 -9.75
C PHE A 326 -0.77 17.50 -9.42
N PRO A 327 -1.83 16.86 -8.88
CA PRO A 327 -2.97 17.58 -8.34
C PRO A 327 -2.55 18.52 -7.20
N PRO A 328 -3.20 19.70 -7.03
CA PRO A 328 -2.90 20.60 -5.93
C PRO A 328 -3.04 19.92 -4.57
N SER A 329 -2.00 20.02 -3.75
CA SER A 329 -1.90 19.32 -2.46
C SER A 329 -1.48 20.25 -1.34
N SER A 330 -1.96 20.00 -0.12
CA SER A 330 -1.59 20.77 1.06
C SER A 330 -0.09 20.68 1.37
N GLU A 331 0.48 19.48 1.20
CA GLU A 331 1.89 19.20 1.47
C GLU A 331 2.40 18.08 0.57
N ILE A 332 3.61 18.26 0.05
CA ILE A 332 4.26 17.30 -0.84
C ILE A 332 5.58 16.88 -0.22
N TYR A 333 5.84 15.57 -0.21
CA TYR A 333 7.09 15.01 0.26
C TYR A 333 7.71 14.16 -0.83
N LEU A 334 9.03 14.28 -0.95
CA LEU A 334 9.84 13.52 -1.89
C LEU A 334 10.76 12.61 -1.09
N ASN A 335 10.79 11.32 -1.41
CA ASN A 335 11.89 10.44 -1.06
C ASN A 335 12.65 10.16 -2.35
N PHE A 336 13.90 10.62 -2.41
CA PHE A 336 14.76 10.44 -3.57
C PHE A 336 16.01 9.69 -3.13
N ALA A 337 16.13 8.46 -3.60
CA ALA A 337 17.40 7.73 -3.54
C ALA A 337 17.95 7.61 -4.95
N GLY A 338 19.24 7.88 -5.09
CA GLY A 338 19.92 7.77 -6.36
C GLY A 338 21.33 7.25 -6.21
N ASP A 339 22.15 7.50 -7.21
CA ASP A 339 23.55 7.07 -7.26
C ASP A 339 24.52 8.23 -7.58
N GLY A 340 24.14 9.47 -7.27
CA GLY A 340 24.98 10.65 -7.47
C GLY A 340 24.83 11.32 -8.84
N ILE A 341 24.36 10.60 -9.86
CA ILE A 341 24.12 11.15 -11.22
C ILE A 341 22.65 11.37 -11.53
N ASP A 342 21.76 10.75 -10.74
CA ASP A 342 20.33 10.96 -10.80
C ASP A 342 19.96 12.41 -10.50
N LYS A 343 18.88 12.89 -11.12
CA LYS A 343 18.46 14.29 -10.98
C LYS A 343 16.97 14.46 -11.18
N ILE A 344 16.37 15.27 -10.31
CA ILE A 344 15.03 15.80 -10.49
C ILE A 344 15.08 17.32 -10.67
N ARG A 345 14.34 17.83 -11.65
CA ARG A 345 14.05 19.24 -11.88
C ARG A 345 12.54 19.45 -11.76
N PHE A 346 12.12 20.35 -10.88
CA PHE A 346 10.71 20.56 -10.58
C PHE A 346 10.39 22.04 -10.35
N SER A 347 9.11 22.37 -10.44
CA SER A 347 8.56 23.64 -9.97
C SER A 347 7.50 23.43 -8.91
N TYR A 348 7.28 24.50 -8.16
CA TYR A 348 6.17 24.60 -7.22
C TYR A 348 5.70 26.05 -7.11
N ILE A 349 4.40 26.21 -6.88
CA ILE A 349 3.75 27.50 -6.66
C ILE A 349 2.59 27.32 -5.69
N GLU A 350 2.32 28.34 -4.88
CA GLU A 350 1.08 28.41 -4.10
C GLU A 350 -0.12 28.43 -5.07
N ALA A 351 -1.01 27.44 -4.96
CA ALA A 351 -2.23 27.38 -5.76
C ALA A 351 -3.12 28.58 -5.41
N LYS A 352 -3.78 29.12 -6.45
CA LYS A 352 -4.67 30.28 -6.32
C LYS A 352 -5.92 29.95 -5.52
#